data_AF-A0AAV5URB6-F1
#
_entry.id   AF-A0AAV5URB6-F1
#
_cell.length_a   1.000
_cell.length_b   1.000
_cell.length_c   1.000
_cell.angle_alpha   90.00
_cell.angle_beta   90.00
_cell.angle_gamma   90.00
#
_symmetry.space_group_name_H-M   'P 1'
#
loop_
_entity.id
_entity.type
_entity.pdbx_description
1 polymer ?
#
loop_
_entity_poly.entity_id
_entity_poly.type
_entity_poly.pdbx_seq_one_letter_code
_entity_poly.pdbx_strand_id
1 'polypeptide(L)'
;SERQEWYDRFTASRSPPFSRPIPPGTVSEGYVYTVGQIQLRELEEGARYFLHCYFYDGEANIFFGSDGCSMVVACHKKTLIFNEEFYFHAPVISAVHIVMEVVKERPGDDGISVAWSVLEMSKEGQALPYFGQHQHAPTLKQKLYPGSPMFLLLSKSLGSYSGLEGVVETRLLSHQHMSAISDFFPEYYIVTNADAIP
;
A
#
# COMPACT_ATOMS: atom_id res chain seq x y z
N SER A 1 29.62 4.55 -3.39
CA SER A 1 29.23 4.00 -4.70
C SER A 1 27.78 4.39 -4.93
N GLU A 2 27.37 4.58 -6.18
CA GLU A 2 25.99 5.01 -6.51
C GLU A 2 24.91 4.14 -5.83
N ARG A 3 25.15 2.82 -5.74
CA ARG A 3 24.29 1.87 -5.01
C ARG A 3 24.21 2.14 -3.51
N GLN A 4 25.33 2.40 -2.86
CA GLN A 4 25.34 2.69 -1.42
C GLN A 4 24.64 4.01 -1.14
N GLU A 5 24.86 5.03 -1.96
CA GLU A 5 24.21 6.33 -1.83
C GLU A 5 22.70 6.24 -2.07
N TRP A 6 22.26 5.42 -3.03
CA TRP A 6 20.85 5.11 -3.21
C TRP A 6 20.27 4.43 -1.98
N TYR A 7 20.95 3.42 -1.45
CA TYR A 7 20.49 2.66 -0.28
C TYR A 7 20.40 3.51 0.99
N ASP A 8 21.40 4.36 1.22
CA ASP A 8 21.42 5.27 2.36
C ASP A 8 20.26 6.27 2.27
N ARG A 9 19.95 6.79 1.07
CA ARG A 9 18.76 7.65 0.87
C ARG A 9 17.46 6.88 1.10
N PHE A 10 17.34 5.69 0.52
CA PHE A 10 16.17 4.82 0.67
C PHE A 10 15.89 4.48 2.14
N THR A 11 16.94 4.32 2.95
CA THR A 11 16.81 3.98 4.37
C THR A 11 16.73 5.17 5.33
N ALA A 12 16.99 6.40 4.85
CA ALA A 12 17.05 7.61 5.68
C ALA A 12 15.66 8.20 6.02
N SER A 13 14.66 8.04 5.16
CA SER A 13 13.28 8.47 5.41
C SER A 13 12.53 7.37 6.18
N ARG A 14 12.38 7.49 7.50
CA ARG A 14 11.64 6.48 8.26
C ARG A 14 10.50 7.08 9.07
N SER A 15 9.28 6.62 8.78
CA SER A 15 8.25 6.50 9.80
C SER A 15 8.75 5.55 10.90
N PRO A 16 8.20 5.58 12.12
CA PRO A 16 8.68 4.73 13.21
C PRO A 16 8.76 3.26 12.78
N PRO A 17 9.80 2.52 13.22
CA PRO A 17 9.89 1.09 12.94
C PRO A 17 8.73 0.34 13.59
N PHE A 18 8.37 -0.81 13.03
CA PHE A 18 7.46 -1.72 13.70
C PHE A 18 8.06 -2.13 15.05
N SER A 19 7.30 -1.95 16.14
CA SER A 19 7.82 -2.07 17.51
C SER A 19 7.16 -3.16 18.34
N ARG A 20 6.17 -3.88 17.77
CA ARG A 20 5.45 -4.90 18.53
C ARG A 20 6.14 -6.26 18.50
N PRO A 21 5.98 -7.07 19.56
CA PRO A 21 6.39 -8.46 19.52
C PRO A 21 5.66 -9.21 18.42
N ILE A 22 6.41 -9.87 17.56
CA ILE A 22 5.89 -10.80 16.57
C ILE A 22 5.68 -12.16 17.27
N PRO A 23 4.52 -12.83 17.12
CA PRO A 23 4.30 -14.13 17.71
C PRO A 23 5.40 -15.14 17.34
N PRO A 24 5.86 -15.99 18.28
CA PRO A 24 6.87 -17.00 17.98
C PRO A 24 6.42 -17.93 16.85
N GLY A 25 7.29 -18.13 15.85
CA GLY A 25 7.01 -18.99 14.69
C GLY A 25 6.30 -18.28 13.54
N THR A 26 5.92 -17.01 13.66
CA THR A 26 5.51 -16.22 12.50
C THR A 26 6.71 -16.00 11.57
N VAL A 27 6.56 -16.39 10.30
CA VAL A 27 7.59 -16.24 9.28
C VAL A 27 7.32 -14.98 8.48
N SER A 28 8.38 -14.23 8.20
CA SER A 28 8.36 -13.12 7.26
C SER A 28 8.39 -13.67 5.83
N GLU A 29 7.41 -13.30 5.01
CA GLU A 29 7.37 -13.70 3.61
C GLU A 29 7.33 -12.48 2.70
N GLY A 30 7.60 -12.72 1.42
CA GLY A 30 7.50 -11.72 0.37
C GLY A 30 6.09 -11.61 -0.21
N TYR A 31 5.65 -10.39 -0.49
CA TYR A 31 4.34 -10.09 -1.04
C TYR A 31 4.41 -9.05 -2.17
N VAL A 32 3.37 -9.09 -3.02
CA VAL A 32 3.06 -8.01 -3.97
C VAL A 32 1.62 -7.59 -3.77
N TYR A 33 1.42 -6.30 -3.50
CA TYR A 33 0.13 -5.65 -3.54
C TYR A 33 -0.02 -4.94 -4.89
N THR A 34 -0.96 -5.40 -5.71
CA THR A 34 -1.23 -4.81 -7.03
C THR A 34 -2.44 -3.90 -6.92
N VAL A 35 -2.34 -2.69 -7.47
CA VAL A 35 -3.49 -1.79 -7.61
C VAL A 35 -3.79 -1.64 -9.10
N GLY A 36 -5.03 -1.99 -9.45
CA GLY A 36 -5.56 -1.91 -10.80
C GLY A 36 -6.38 -0.64 -11.00
N GLN A 37 -7.68 -0.83 -11.20
CA GLN A 37 -8.59 0.26 -11.51
C GLN A 37 -9.20 0.89 -10.24
N ILE A 38 -9.26 2.21 -10.23
CA ILE A 38 -9.99 3.02 -9.23
C ILE A 38 -11.15 3.72 -9.92
N GLN A 39 -12.34 3.58 -9.36
CA GLN A 39 -13.53 4.32 -9.77
C GLN A 39 -14.06 5.13 -8.59
N LEU A 40 -14.13 6.44 -8.76
CA LEU A 40 -14.53 7.38 -7.72
C LEU A 40 -15.17 8.63 -8.36
N ARG A 41 -16.31 9.10 -7.85
CA ARG A 41 -17.11 10.16 -8.48
C ARG A 41 -16.42 11.54 -8.40
N GLU A 42 -15.64 11.72 -7.36
CA GLU A 42 -14.93 12.94 -6.94
C GLU A 42 -13.70 13.21 -7.82
N LEU A 43 -13.28 12.24 -8.65
CA LEU A 43 -12.15 12.42 -9.56
C LEU A 43 -12.44 13.51 -10.59
N GLU A 44 -11.47 14.37 -10.87
CA GLU A 44 -11.61 15.44 -11.85
C GLU A 44 -11.03 15.00 -13.19
N GLU A 45 -11.78 15.16 -14.28
CA GLU A 45 -11.32 14.76 -15.61
C GLU A 45 -10.05 15.52 -16.00
N GLY A 46 -9.02 14.79 -16.46
CA GLY A 46 -7.73 15.36 -16.84
C GLY A 46 -6.81 15.75 -15.67
N ALA A 47 -7.31 15.72 -14.43
CA ALA A 47 -6.44 15.90 -13.26
C ALA A 47 -5.52 14.69 -13.08
N ARG A 48 -4.37 14.93 -12.43
CA ARG A 48 -3.30 13.95 -12.22
C ARG A 48 -3.35 13.44 -10.78
N TYR A 49 -3.13 12.15 -10.61
CA TYR A 49 -3.25 11.43 -9.35
C TYR A 49 -2.13 10.42 -9.19
N PHE A 50 -1.75 10.13 -7.96
CA PHE A 50 -0.85 9.05 -7.60
C PHE A 50 -1.37 8.37 -6.33
N LEU A 51 -0.76 7.24 -5.99
CA LEU A 51 -1.08 6.47 -4.80
C LEU A 51 0.08 6.52 -3.82
N HIS A 52 -0.24 6.66 -2.54
CA HIS A 52 0.64 6.22 -1.48
C HIS A 52 0.11 4.93 -0.87
N CYS A 53 1.02 4.03 -0.51
CA CYS A 53 0.70 2.87 0.30
C CYS A 53 1.50 2.92 1.60
N TYR A 54 0.84 2.61 2.72
CA TYR A 54 1.40 2.64 4.07
C TYR A 54 1.12 1.33 4.79
N PHE A 55 1.95 1.00 5.78
CA PHE A 55 1.55 0.06 6.83
C PHE A 55 0.91 0.81 8.00
N TYR A 56 -0.15 0.22 8.53
CA TYR A 56 -0.90 0.74 9.66
C TYR A 56 -1.17 -0.37 10.67
N ASP A 57 -0.85 -0.12 11.94
CA ASP A 57 -1.18 -1.01 13.05
C ASP A 57 -2.51 -0.56 13.66
N GLY A 58 -3.56 -1.36 13.49
CA GLY A 58 -4.91 -1.05 13.95
C GLY A 58 -5.07 -1.06 15.47
N GLU A 59 -4.21 -1.76 16.21
CA GLU A 59 -4.28 -1.83 17.67
C GLU A 59 -3.46 -0.72 18.32
N ALA A 60 -2.26 -0.43 17.79
CA ALA A 60 -1.43 0.67 18.25
C ALA A 60 -1.89 2.03 17.67
N ASN A 61 -2.71 2.01 16.63
CA ASN A 61 -3.22 3.19 15.92
C ASN A 61 -2.08 4.09 15.41
N ILE A 62 -1.16 3.51 14.65
CA ILE A 62 0.04 4.19 14.16
C ILE A 62 0.40 3.73 12.74
N PHE A 63 0.84 4.67 11.90
CA PHE A 63 1.50 4.37 10.64
C PHE A 63 2.98 4.12 10.86
N PHE A 64 3.54 3.13 10.18
CA PHE A 64 4.91 2.68 10.41
C PHE A 64 5.55 2.17 9.12
N GLY A 65 6.85 1.89 9.18
CA GLY A 65 7.61 1.36 8.03
C GLY A 65 7.97 2.44 7.01
N SER A 66 8.18 2.04 5.76
CA SER A 66 8.30 2.99 4.64
C SER A 66 7.05 2.93 3.79
N ASP A 67 6.59 4.10 3.37
CA ASP A 67 5.56 4.19 2.36
C ASP A 67 6.13 3.94 0.96
N GLY A 68 5.26 3.55 0.04
CA GLY A 68 5.57 3.41 -1.38
C GLY A 68 4.66 4.31 -2.20
N CYS A 69 5.22 4.99 -3.20
CA CYS A 69 4.49 5.90 -4.06
C CYS A 69 4.39 5.35 -5.49
N SER A 70 3.21 5.43 -6.10
CA SER A 70 3.03 5.02 -7.50
C SER A 70 3.54 6.08 -8.48
N MET A 71 3.62 5.72 -9.76
CA MET A 71 3.66 6.71 -10.82
C MET A 71 2.38 7.55 -10.86
N VAL A 72 2.49 8.76 -11.42
CA VAL A 72 1.36 9.68 -11.62
C VAL A 72 0.57 9.30 -12.86
N VAL A 73 -0.75 9.19 -12.73
CA VAL A 73 -1.70 8.89 -13.81
C VAL A 73 -2.73 10.01 -13.97
N ALA A 74 -3.27 10.17 -15.18
CA ALA A 74 -4.35 11.12 -15.43
C ALA A 74 -5.72 10.43 -15.29
N CYS A 75 -6.71 11.15 -14.74
CA CYS A 75 -8.08 10.69 -14.68
C CYS A 75 -8.75 10.75 -16.05
N HIS A 76 -9.39 9.63 -16.42
CA HIS A 76 -10.27 9.53 -17.58
C HIS A 76 -11.61 8.90 -17.22
N LYS A 77 -12.72 9.56 -17.54
CA LYS A 77 -14.10 9.12 -17.25
C LYS A 77 -14.28 8.68 -15.80
N LYS A 78 -13.81 9.49 -14.85
CA LYS A 78 -13.89 9.20 -13.40
C LYS A 78 -13.23 7.86 -13.01
N THR A 79 -12.20 7.49 -13.76
CA THR A 79 -11.45 6.25 -13.58
C THR A 79 -9.96 6.56 -13.58
N LEU A 80 -9.23 5.97 -12.65
CA LEU A 80 -7.78 5.87 -12.69
C LEU A 80 -7.41 4.43 -12.98
N ILE A 81 -6.43 4.22 -13.85
CA ILE A 81 -5.89 2.88 -14.13
C ILE A 81 -4.45 2.91 -13.68
N PHE A 82 -4.20 2.28 -12.54
CA PHE A 82 -2.87 1.92 -12.09
C PHE A 82 -2.59 0.51 -12.59
N ASN A 83 -1.35 0.24 -12.99
CA ASN A 83 -0.85 -1.11 -13.26
C ASN A 83 0.41 -1.29 -12.43
N GLU A 84 0.28 -0.94 -11.15
CA GLU A 84 1.41 -0.75 -10.25
C GLU A 84 1.48 -1.87 -9.23
N GLU A 85 2.71 -2.20 -8.88
CA GLU A 85 3.08 -3.30 -8.00
C GLU A 85 3.87 -2.75 -6.84
N PHE A 86 3.35 -2.96 -5.64
CA PHE A 86 3.97 -2.58 -4.38
C PHE A 86 4.54 -3.85 -3.74
N TYR A 87 5.86 -3.95 -3.76
CA TYR A 87 6.63 -5.08 -3.26
C TYR A 87 7.04 -4.83 -1.82
N PHE A 88 6.91 -5.85 -0.98
CA PHE A 88 7.40 -5.77 0.40
C PHE A 88 7.63 -7.17 0.96
N HIS A 89 8.30 -7.25 2.10
CA HIS A 89 8.30 -8.44 2.92
C HIS A 89 7.99 -8.08 4.36
N ALA A 90 7.25 -8.95 5.03
CA ALA A 90 6.78 -8.74 6.37
C ALA A 90 6.26 -10.05 6.99
N PRO A 91 6.27 -10.16 8.33
CA PRO A 91 5.43 -11.13 9.01
C PRO A 91 3.96 -10.71 8.90
N VAL A 92 3.10 -11.66 8.51
CA VAL A 92 1.65 -11.45 8.48
C VAL A 92 1.08 -11.56 9.88
N ILE A 93 0.52 -10.45 10.35
CA ILE A 93 -0.14 -10.33 11.65
C ILE A 93 -1.49 -9.63 11.46
N SER A 94 -2.51 -10.08 12.19
CA SER A 94 -3.90 -9.64 12.00
C SER A 94 -4.14 -8.15 12.29
N ALA A 95 -3.32 -7.55 13.14
CA ALA A 95 -3.41 -6.14 13.51
C ALA A 95 -2.81 -5.19 12.46
N VAL A 96 -2.06 -5.70 11.47
CA VAL A 96 -1.41 -4.87 10.45
C VAL A 96 -2.21 -4.87 9.15
N HIS A 97 -2.40 -3.66 8.65
CA HIS A 97 -3.12 -3.38 7.44
C HIS A 97 -2.23 -2.62 6.45
N ILE A 98 -2.53 -2.78 5.17
CA ILE A 98 -2.01 -1.89 4.11
C ILE A 98 -3.07 -0.83 3.86
N VAL A 99 -2.68 0.43 3.98
CA VAL A 99 -3.54 1.58 3.70
C VAL A 99 -3.10 2.18 2.37
N MET A 100 -4.01 2.25 1.42
CA MET A 100 -3.78 2.90 0.13
C MET A 100 -4.47 4.25 0.13
N GLU A 101 -3.75 5.31 -0.17
CA GLU A 101 -4.25 6.67 -0.29
C GLU A 101 -4.19 7.13 -1.75
N VAL A 102 -5.28 7.70 -2.24
CA VAL A 102 -5.38 8.34 -3.54
C VAL A 102 -5.12 9.83 -3.34
N VAL A 103 -4.07 10.32 -3.98
CA VAL A 103 -3.63 11.72 -3.86
C VAL A 103 -3.78 12.41 -5.21
N LYS A 104 -4.43 13.58 -5.22
CA LYS A 104 -4.48 14.48 -6.36
C LYS A 104 -3.20 15.31 -6.39
N GLU A 105 -2.48 15.26 -7.49
CA GLU A 105 -1.29 16.08 -7.71
C GLU A 105 -1.67 17.57 -7.77
N ARG A 106 -0.86 18.40 -7.10
CA ARG A 106 -0.93 19.85 -7.19
C ARG A 106 0.45 20.38 -7.58
N PRO A 107 0.56 21.26 -8.58
CA PRO A 107 1.84 21.88 -8.91
C PRO A 107 2.42 22.64 -7.70
N GLY A 108 3.59 22.20 -7.22
CA GLY A 108 4.34 22.87 -6.15
C GLY A 108 3.87 22.58 -4.71
N ASP A 109 3.10 21.51 -4.50
CA ASP A 109 2.58 21.08 -3.18
C ASP A 109 2.60 19.55 -3.11
N ASP A 110 2.49 18.97 -1.92
CA ASP A 110 2.54 17.51 -1.66
C ASP A 110 1.25 16.78 -2.11
N GLY A 111 0.34 17.50 -2.78
CA GLY A 111 -0.93 16.99 -3.29
C GLY A 111 -2.07 17.06 -2.26
N ILE A 112 -3.22 16.47 -2.61
CA ILE A 112 -4.38 16.37 -1.71
C ILE A 112 -4.85 14.94 -1.63
N SER A 113 -4.99 14.41 -0.41
CA SER A 113 -5.75 13.19 -0.14
C SER A 113 -7.20 13.34 -0.60
N VAL A 114 -7.64 12.52 -1.56
CA VAL A 114 -9.03 12.53 -2.02
C VAL A 114 -9.82 11.32 -1.53
N ALA A 115 -9.16 10.17 -1.39
CA ALA A 115 -9.76 8.96 -0.88
C ALA A 115 -8.69 8.00 -0.36
N TRP A 116 -9.11 6.99 0.39
CA TRP A 116 -8.23 5.94 0.88
C TRP A 116 -8.97 4.61 1.04
N SER A 117 -8.22 3.52 1.11
CA SER A 117 -8.71 2.16 1.32
C SER A 117 -7.83 1.42 2.31
N VAL A 118 -8.37 0.35 2.89
CA VAL A 118 -7.65 -0.51 3.83
C VAL A 118 -7.75 -1.95 3.37
N LEU A 119 -6.60 -2.60 3.27
CA LEU A 119 -6.45 -4.02 3.00
C LEU A 119 -5.98 -4.73 4.28
N GLU A 120 -6.74 -5.72 4.72
CA GLU A 120 -6.28 -6.69 5.71
C GLU A 120 -5.33 -7.68 5.05
N MET A 121 -4.10 -7.79 5.58
CA MET A 121 -3.09 -8.70 5.03
C MET A 121 -3.41 -10.17 5.30
N SER A 122 -4.14 -10.47 6.37
CA SER A 122 -4.56 -11.83 6.74
C SER A 122 -6.07 -11.97 6.80
N LYS A 123 -6.59 -13.03 6.18
CA LYS A 123 -7.80 -13.69 6.65
C LYS A 123 -7.38 -15.07 7.15
N GLU A 124 -7.72 -15.39 8.39
CA GLU A 124 -7.34 -16.66 9.01
C GLU A 124 -7.63 -17.84 8.06
N GLY A 125 -6.61 -18.66 7.80
CA GLY A 125 -6.74 -19.91 7.03
C GLY A 125 -6.73 -19.79 5.51
N GLN A 126 -6.53 -18.61 4.91
CA GLN A 126 -6.50 -18.45 3.45
C GLN A 126 -5.07 -18.24 2.92
N ALA A 127 -4.55 -19.22 2.17
CA ALA A 127 -3.29 -19.06 1.45
C ALA A 127 -3.44 -18.05 0.31
N LEU A 128 -2.48 -17.12 0.19
CA LEU A 128 -2.48 -16.13 -0.88
C LEU A 128 -2.04 -16.75 -2.22
N PRO A 129 -2.63 -16.31 -3.35
CA PRO A 129 -2.20 -16.77 -4.67
C PRO A 129 -0.75 -16.37 -4.94
N TYR A 130 -0.04 -17.21 -5.70
CA TYR A 130 1.34 -16.91 -6.11
C TYR A 130 1.39 -15.85 -7.21
N PHE A 131 2.31 -14.89 -7.10
CA PHE A 131 2.48 -13.79 -8.06
C PHE A 131 2.76 -14.27 -9.49
N GLY A 132 3.50 -15.36 -9.68
CA GLY A 132 3.72 -15.94 -11.01
C GLY A 132 2.45 -16.48 -11.69
N GLN A 133 1.33 -16.53 -10.98
CA GLN A 133 0.00 -16.92 -11.50
C GLN A 133 -1.03 -15.76 -11.39
N HIS A 134 -0.56 -14.51 -11.32
CA HIS A 134 -1.40 -13.31 -11.11
C HIS A 134 -2.59 -13.19 -12.08
N GLN A 135 -2.46 -13.68 -13.33
CA GLN A 135 -3.54 -13.66 -14.32
C GLN A 135 -4.79 -14.46 -13.89
N HIS A 136 -4.62 -15.43 -13.00
CA HIS A 136 -5.70 -16.26 -12.47
C HIS A 136 -6.09 -15.90 -11.03
N ALA A 137 -5.38 -14.93 -10.42
CA ALA A 137 -5.64 -14.54 -9.05
C ALA A 137 -6.92 -13.68 -8.96
N PRO A 138 -7.79 -13.95 -7.97
CA PRO A 138 -9.02 -13.21 -7.80
C PRO A 138 -8.74 -11.75 -7.51
N THR A 139 -9.43 -10.85 -8.21
CA THR A 139 -9.43 -9.42 -7.92
C THR A 139 -10.26 -9.16 -6.66
N LEU A 140 -9.68 -8.47 -5.70
CA LEU A 140 -10.38 -7.93 -4.54
C LEU A 140 -10.98 -6.57 -4.91
N LYS A 141 -12.25 -6.37 -4.57
CA LYS A 141 -12.90 -5.06 -4.70
C LYS A 141 -12.98 -4.43 -3.32
N GLN A 142 -12.17 -3.43 -3.08
CA GLN A 142 -12.14 -2.71 -1.82
C GLN A 142 -12.91 -1.39 -1.94
N LYS A 143 -13.45 -0.97 -0.80
CA LYS A 143 -14.17 0.28 -0.66
C LYS A 143 -13.17 1.44 -0.59
N LEU A 144 -13.53 2.57 -1.17
CA LEU A 144 -12.84 3.83 -0.99
C LEU A 144 -13.62 4.73 -0.03
N TYR A 145 -12.91 5.26 0.94
CA TYR A 145 -13.39 6.24 1.91
C TYR A 145 -12.87 7.62 1.48
N PRO A 146 -13.69 8.67 1.45
CA PRO A 146 -13.23 10.00 1.08
C PRO A 146 -12.22 10.59 2.09
N GLY A 147 -11.43 11.54 1.60
CA GLY A 147 -10.48 12.31 2.41
C GLY A 147 -9.16 11.59 2.66
N SER A 148 -8.61 11.76 3.87
CA SER A 148 -7.27 11.32 4.25
C SER A 148 -7.30 10.10 5.18
N PRO A 149 -6.35 9.16 5.04
CA PRO A 149 -6.20 8.02 5.95
C PRO A 149 -5.82 8.44 7.38
N MET A 150 -5.41 9.69 7.60
CA MET A 150 -5.19 10.26 8.94
C MET A 150 -6.43 10.19 9.84
N PHE A 151 -7.62 9.97 9.27
CA PHE A 151 -8.81 9.63 10.02
C PHE A 151 -8.62 8.42 10.96
N LEU A 152 -7.80 7.43 10.56
CA LEU A 152 -7.50 6.25 11.37
C LEU A 152 -6.90 6.62 12.73
N LEU A 153 -6.03 7.64 12.76
CA LEU A 153 -5.42 8.14 14.01
C LEU A 153 -6.46 8.71 14.98
N LEU A 154 -7.60 9.16 14.48
CA LEU A 154 -8.67 9.76 15.27
C LEU A 154 -9.77 8.76 15.64
N SER A 155 -9.94 7.68 14.88
CA SER A 155 -11.04 6.74 15.03
C SER A 155 -10.57 5.29 14.99
N LYS A 156 -10.81 4.56 16.08
CA LYS A 156 -10.45 3.15 16.24
C LYS A 156 -11.34 2.17 15.47
N SER A 157 -12.36 2.66 14.76
CA SER A 157 -13.36 1.83 14.08
C SER A 157 -13.55 2.27 12.64
N LEU A 158 -13.14 1.38 11.72
CA LEU A 158 -13.45 1.47 10.29
C LEU A 158 -14.96 1.39 10.01
N GLY A 159 -15.72 0.73 10.88
CA GLY A 159 -17.17 0.52 10.72
C GLY A 159 -18.01 1.79 10.88
N SER A 160 -17.42 2.86 11.41
CA SER A 160 -18.09 4.15 11.64
C SER A 160 -18.10 5.08 10.43
N TYR A 161 -17.36 4.75 9.36
CA TYR A 161 -17.20 5.63 8.21
C TYR A 161 -18.34 5.44 7.20
N SER A 162 -19.38 6.26 7.32
CA SER A 162 -20.48 6.32 6.36
C SER A 162 -20.12 7.28 5.23
N GLY A 163 -19.77 6.77 4.05
CA GLY A 163 -19.40 7.58 2.89
C GLY A 163 -18.79 6.77 1.75
N LEU A 164 -19.42 5.66 1.38
CA LEU A 164 -18.91 4.78 0.33
C LEU A 164 -19.15 5.41 -1.05
N GLU A 165 -18.11 5.99 -1.66
CA GLU A 165 -18.26 6.71 -2.94
C GLU A 165 -17.42 6.15 -4.09
N GLY A 166 -16.57 5.14 -3.82
CA GLY A 166 -15.74 4.52 -4.86
C GLY A 166 -15.33 3.08 -4.57
N VAL A 167 -14.75 2.45 -5.59
CA VAL A 167 -14.22 1.08 -5.55
C VAL A 167 -12.82 1.08 -6.15
N VAL A 168 -11.91 0.36 -5.51
CA VAL A 168 -10.61 0.01 -6.06
C VAL A 168 -10.51 -1.49 -6.26
N GLU A 169 -9.91 -1.87 -7.39
CA GLU A 169 -9.58 -3.24 -7.74
C GLU A 169 -8.13 -3.53 -7.36
N THR A 170 -7.92 -4.53 -6.52
CA THR A 170 -6.59 -4.86 -5.98
C THR A 170 -6.35 -6.36 -5.95
N ARG A 171 -5.12 -6.75 -5.69
CA ARG A 171 -4.75 -8.14 -5.33
C ARG A 171 -3.62 -8.09 -4.31
N LEU A 172 -3.61 -9.08 -3.42
CA LEU A 172 -2.47 -9.38 -2.57
C LEU A 172 -1.97 -10.77 -2.93
N LEU A 173 -0.70 -10.87 -3.28
CA LEU A 173 -0.09 -12.07 -3.84
C LEU A 173 1.16 -12.43 -3.06
N SER A 174 1.42 -13.73 -2.88
CA SER A 174 2.69 -14.21 -2.33
C SER A 174 3.79 -14.15 -3.39
N HIS A 175 5.01 -13.81 -2.96
CA HIS A 175 6.15 -13.62 -3.84
C HIS A 175 7.44 -14.21 -3.25
N GLN A 176 7.67 -15.49 -3.52
CA GLN A 176 8.79 -16.26 -2.96
C GLN A 176 10.17 -15.64 -3.23
N HIS A 177 10.36 -14.99 -4.38
CA HIS A 177 11.65 -14.37 -4.71
C HIS A 177 11.94 -13.11 -3.89
N MET A 178 10.93 -12.47 -3.28
CA MET A 178 11.15 -11.33 -2.39
C MET A 178 11.81 -11.78 -1.08
N SER A 179 11.56 -13.02 -0.65
CA SER A 179 12.26 -13.61 0.50
C SER A 179 13.75 -13.81 0.24
N ALA A 180 14.19 -13.91 -1.02
CA ALA A 180 15.62 -14.04 -1.35
C ALA A 180 16.39 -12.71 -1.23
N ILE A 181 15.67 -11.58 -1.10
CA ILE A 181 16.27 -10.24 -0.98
C ILE A 181 15.94 -9.57 0.37
N SER A 182 15.42 -10.32 1.34
CA SER A 182 15.06 -9.83 2.68
C SER A 182 16.24 -9.26 3.46
N ASP A 183 17.47 -9.66 3.13
CA ASP A 183 18.68 -9.11 3.77
C ASP A 183 19.03 -7.70 3.27
N PHE A 184 18.47 -7.30 2.13
CA PHE A 184 18.72 -5.98 1.53
C PHE A 184 17.64 -4.97 1.91
N PHE A 185 16.38 -5.39 1.94
CA PHE A 185 15.27 -4.50 2.29
C PHE A 185 14.84 -4.73 3.73
N PRO A 186 14.57 -3.71 4.55
CA PRO A 186 14.01 -3.92 5.88
C PRO A 186 12.58 -4.48 5.79
N GLU A 187 12.14 -5.19 6.83
CA GLU A 187 10.73 -5.58 6.95
C GLU A 187 9.81 -4.35 6.97
N TYR A 188 8.61 -4.49 6.42
CA TYR A 188 7.62 -3.41 6.32
C TYR A 188 8.12 -2.20 5.52
N TYR A 189 8.96 -2.45 4.51
CA TYR A 189 9.32 -1.46 3.49
C TYR A 189 8.59 -1.78 2.21
N ILE A 190 7.82 -0.81 1.75
CA ILE A 190 7.16 -0.88 0.44
C ILE A 190 8.13 -0.32 -0.60
N VAL A 191 8.32 -1.09 -1.67
CA VAL A 191 9.16 -0.75 -2.81
C VAL A 191 8.32 -0.86 -4.07
N THR A 192 8.57 0.03 -5.01
CA THR A 192 7.83 0.15 -6.26
C THR A 192 8.80 0.23 -7.43
N ASN A 193 8.25 0.11 -8.65
CA ASN A 193 9.03 0.35 -9.85
C ASN A 193 9.55 1.80 -9.95
N ALA A 194 8.93 2.74 -9.25
CA ALA A 194 9.34 4.15 -9.23
C ALA A 194 10.63 4.39 -8.42
N ASP A 195 11.02 3.48 -7.53
CA ASP A 195 12.22 3.63 -6.68
C ASP A 195 13.54 3.45 -7.44
N ALA A 196 13.48 2.99 -8.70
CA ALA A 196 14.62 2.89 -9.62
C ALA A 196 15.86 2.22 -8.98
N ILE A 197 15.65 1.03 -8.41
CA ILE A 197 16.70 0.23 -7.75
C ILE A 197 17.86 -0.07 -8.74
N PRO A 198 19.12 0.34 -8.46
CA PRO A 198 20.25 0.20 -9.40
C PRO A 198 20.98 -1.16 -9.40
#